data_AF-A0A7C4NL75-F1
#
_entry.id   AF-A0A7C4NL75-F1
#
_cell.length_a   1.000
_cell.length_b   1.000
_cell.length_c   1.000
_cell.angle_alpha   90.00
_cell.angle_beta   90.00
_cell.angle_gamma   90.00
#
_symmetry.space_group_name_H-M   'P 1'
#
loop_
_entity.id
_entity.type
_entity.pdbx_description
1 polymer ?
#
loop_
_entity_poly.entity_id
_entity_poly.type
_entity_poly.pdbx_seq_one_letter_code
_entity_poly.pdbx_strand_id
1 'polypeptide(L)' 'MRLKEKYEKIVVPEMMKKFAFKNKLQVPRLEKVVLNVGFGKMVSQRTREEAQKIINTIVEDLKMISGQKP' A
#
# COMPACT_ATOMS: atom_id res chain seq x y z
N MET A 1 -7.52 -7.38 17.39
CA MET A 1 -7.76 -5.95 17.09
C MET A 1 -7.31 -5.66 15.66
N ARG A 2 -8.16 -5.13 14.79
CA ARG A 2 -7.79 -4.78 13.40
C ARG A 2 -6.97 -3.48 13.36
N LEU A 3 -6.21 -3.22 12.30
CA LEU A 3 -5.37 -2.01 12.19
C LEU A 3 -6.17 -0.71 12.33
N LYS A 4 -7.35 -0.63 11.71
CA LYS A 4 -8.26 0.53 11.86
C LYS A 4 -8.65 0.78 13.31
N GLU A 5 -9.00 -0.28 14.02
CA GLU A 5 -9.38 -0.21 15.43
C GLU A 5 -8.20 0.19 16.32
N LYS A 6 -6.98 -0.30 16.02
CA LYS A 6 -5.74 0.14 16.67
C LYS A 6 -5.46 1.61 16.46
N TYR A 7 -5.66 2.09 15.24
CA TYR A 7 -5.50 3.51 14.93
C TYR A 7 -6.48 4.37 15.75
N GLU A 8 -7.76 4.02 15.76
CA GLU A 8 -8.81 4.79 16.42
C GLU A 8 -8.72 4.77 17.96
N LYS A 9 -8.46 3.60 18.55
CA LYS A 9 -8.51 3.41 20.01
C LYS A 9 -7.19 3.68 20.72
N ILE A 10 -6.06 3.54 20.03
CA ILE A 10 -4.72 3.64 20.63
C ILE A 10 -3.94 4.80 20.02
N VAL A 11 -3.76 4.81 18.70
CA VAL A 11 -2.87 5.79 18.05
C VAL A 11 -3.41 7.21 18.19
N VAL A 12 -4.70 7.42 17.93
CA VAL A 12 -5.31 8.76 17.97
C VAL A 12 -5.23 9.40 19.37
N PRO A 13 -5.63 8.75 20.48
CA PRO A 13 -5.47 9.32 21.82
C PRO A 13 -4.03 9.65 22.18
N GLU A 14 -3.08 8.77 21.84
CA GLU A 14 -1.67 8.98 22.15
C GLU A 14 -1.06 10.14 21.34
N MET A 15 -1.44 10.30 20.07
CA MET A 15 -1.02 11.45 19.26
C MET A 15 -1.63 12.76 19.76
N MET A 16 -2.91 12.76 20.15
CA MET A 16 -3.57 13.94 20.75
C MET A 16 -2.82 14.41 22.01
N LYS A 17 -2.44 13.49 22.90
CA LYS A 17 -1.66 13.81 24.10
C LYS A 17 -0.25 14.30 23.75
N LYS A 18 0.47 13.55 22.89
CA LYS A 18 1.87 13.83 22.56
C LYS A 18 2.07 15.17 21.86
N PHE A 19 1.13 15.57 21.00
CA PHE A 19 1.24 16.77 20.19
C PHE A 19 0.24 17.87 20.57
N ALA A 20 -0.51 17.67 21.67
CA ALA A 20 -1.50 18.61 22.19
C ALA A 20 -2.51 19.12 21.14
N PHE A 21 -2.93 18.25 20.22
CA PHE A 21 -3.94 18.59 19.22
C PHE A 21 -5.26 18.92 19.91
N LYS A 22 -5.93 19.99 19.47
CA LYS A 22 -7.22 20.43 20.02
C LYS A 22 -8.41 19.76 19.34
N ASN A 23 -8.20 19.26 18.13
CA ASN A 23 -9.23 18.61 17.34
C ASN A 23 -8.73 17.25 16.84
N LYS A 24 -9.54 16.20 17.02
CA LYS A 24 -9.24 14.83 16.57
C LYS A 24 -8.96 14.75 15.07
N LEU A 25 -9.55 15.64 14.26
CA LEU A 25 -9.33 15.71 12.81
C LEU A 25 -7.95 16.23 12.42
N GLN A 26 -7.18 16.80 13.36
CA GLN A 26 -5.79 17.22 13.14
C GLN A 26 -4.82 16.04 13.20
N VAL A 27 -5.24 14.89 13.75
CA VAL A 27 -4.38 13.72 13.83
C VAL A 27 -4.12 13.16 12.43
N PRO A 28 -2.85 12.99 12.02
CA PRO A 28 -2.49 12.48 10.70
C PRO A 28 -3.11 11.11 10.41
N ARG A 29 -3.72 10.98 9.23
CA ARG A 29 -4.38 9.76 8.75
C ARG A 29 -3.66 9.16 7.54
N LEU A 30 -3.78 7.85 7.37
CA LEU A 30 -3.39 7.18 6.12
C LEU A 30 -4.43 7.47 5.05
N GLU A 31 -4.02 8.11 3.95
CA GLU A 31 -4.91 8.44 2.83
C GLU A 31 -4.91 7.36 1.75
N LYS A 32 -3.71 6.92 1.32
CA LYS A 32 -3.55 5.84 0.34
C LYS A 32 -2.24 5.12 0.55
N VAL A 33 -2.20 3.86 0.13
CA VAL A 33 -0.98 3.05 -0.01
C VAL A 33 -0.85 2.69 -1.47
N VAL A 34 0.24 3.08 -2.12
CA VAL A 34 0.50 2.78 -3.53
C VAL A 34 1.53 1.66 -3.59
N LEU A 35 1.19 0.57 -4.28
CA LEU A 35 2.12 -0.52 -4.57
C LEU A 35 2.64 -0.32 -5.99
N ASN A 36 3.96 -0.32 -6.14
CA ASN A 36 4.62 -0.18 -7.43
C ASN A 36 5.70 -1.26 -7.58
N VAL A 37 5.72 -1.92 -8.74
CA VAL A 37 6.72 -2.95 -9.06
C VAL A 37 7.54 -2.47 -10.25
N GLY A 38 8.84 -2.28 -10.03
CA GLY A 38 9.78 -1.90 -11.08
C GLY A 38 10.35 -3.12 -11.81
N PHE A 39 9.75 -3.50 -12.95
CA PHE A 39 10.20 -4.64 -13.77
C PHE A 39 10.73 -4.25 -15.16
N GLY A 40 10.84 -2.96 -15.47
CA GLY A 40 11.26 -2.46 -16.78
C GLY A 40 12.60 -3.01 -17.28
N LYS A 41 13.61 -3.11 -16.42
CA LYS A 41 14.92 -3.69 -16.78
C LYS A 41 14.82 -5.18 -17.09
N MET A 42 13.94 -5.90 -16.39
CA MET A 42 13.75 -7.35 -16.54
C MET A 42 13.10 -7.71 -17.88
N VAL A 43 12.26 -6.83 -18.41
CA VAL A 43 11.59 -7.03 -19.71
C VAL A 43 12.36 -6.41 -20.89
N SER A 44 13.28 -5.48 -20.63
CA SER A 44 13.96 -4.69 -21.68
C SER A 44 14.83 -5.49 -22.67
N GLN A 45 15.32 -6.67 -22.28
CA GLN A 45 16.16 -7.55 -23.11
C GLN A 45 15.46 -8.87 -23.49
N ARG A 46 14.15 -8.96 -23.24
CA ARG A 46 13.34 -10.17 -23.46
C ARG A 46 12.51 -10.03 -24.73
N THR A 47 12.10 -11.16 -25.30
CA THR A 47 11.13 -11.11 -26.40
C THR A 47 9.78 -10.58 -25.91
N ARG A 48 8.90 -10.19 -26.84
CA ARG A 48 7.56 -9.69 -26.49
C ARG A 48 6.74 -10.74 -25.76
N GLU A 49 6.82 -12.03 -26.14
CA GLU A 49 6.08 -13.09 -25.45
C GLU A 49 6.61 -13.32 -24.02
N GLU A 50 7.93 -13.30 -23.83
CA GLU A 50 8.56 -13.45 -22.51
C GLU A 50 8.21 -12.29 -21.58
N ALA A 51 8.25 -11.06 -22.10
CA ALA A 51 7.84 -9.87 -21.36
C ALA A 51 6.38 -9.97 -20.90
N GLN A 52 5.47 -10.43 -21.77
CA GLN A 52 4.07 -10.59 -21.42
C GLN A 52 3.84 -11.64 -20.32
N LYS A 53 4.59 -12.75 -20.34
CA LYS A 53 4.51 -13.77 -19.27
C LYS A 53 4.91 -13.20 -17.92
N ILE A 54 6.03 -12.47 -17.88
CA ILE A 54 6.53 -11.82 -16.64
C ILE A 54 5.50 -10.81 -16.12
N ILE A 55 4.94 -9.97 -16.99
CA ILE A 55 3.91 -9.00 -16.64
C ILE A 55 2.68 -9.71 -16.04
N ASN A 56 2.20 -10.78 -16.69
CA ASN A 56 1.04 -11.52 -16.21
C ASN A 56 1.28 -12.15 -14.84
N THR A 57 2.47 -12.71 -14.60
CA THR A 57 2.86 -13.25 -13.28
C THR A 57 2.82 -12.15 -12.23
N ILE A 58 3.44 -10.99 -12.48
CA ILE A 58 3.46 -9.87 -11.53
C ILE A 58 2.05 -9.37 -11.23
N VAL A 59 1.18 -9.31 -12.24
CA VAL A 59 -0.22 -8.88 -12.07
C VAL A 59 -1.00 -9.87 -11.19
N GLU A 60 -0.85 -11.18 -11.41
CA GLU A 60 -1.53 -12.18 -10.57
C GLU A 60 -0.97 -12.21 -9.14
N ASP A 61 0.34 -12.03 -8.95
CA ASP A 61 0.94 -11.93 -7.62
C ASP A 61 0.42 -10.70 -6.86
N LEU A 62 0.43 -9.52 -7.50
CA LEU A 62 -0.09 -8.30 -6.89
C LEU A 62 -1.58 -8.40 -6.57
N LYS A 63 -2.36 -9.05 -7.43
CA LYS A 63 -3.78 -9.32 -7.22
C LYS A 63 -3.99 -10.27 -6.04
N MET A 64 -3.17 -11.31 -5.90
CA MET A 64 -3.23 -12.22 -4.77
C MET A 64 -2.86 -11.52 -3.45
N ILE A 65 -1.83 -10.67 -3.46
CA ILE A 65 -1.34 -9.96 -2.26
C ILE A 65 -2.30 -8.84 -1.84
N SER A 66 -2.71 -7.99 -2.78
CA SER A 66 -3.48 -6.78 -2.49
C SER A 66 -5.00 -6.98 -2.57
N GLY A 67 -5.46 -8.08 -3.17
CA GLY A 67 -6.87 -8.29 -3.50
C GLY A 67 -7.39 -7.34 -4.59
N GLN A 68 -6.51 -6.57 -5.24
CA GLN A 68 -6.85 -5.59 -6.26
C GLN A 68 -6.11 -5.91 -7.54
N LYS A 69 -6.78 -5.81 -8.69
CA LYS A 69 -6.10 -5.93 -9.99
C LYS A 69 -5.37 -4.61 -10.29
N PRO A 70 -4.04 -4.62 -10.49
CA PRO A 70 -3.28 -3.46 -10.95
C PRO A 70 -3.70 -2.98 -12.34
#